data_AF-A0A9E4WIR5-F1
#
_entry.id   AF-A0A9E4WIR5-F1
#
_cell.length_a   1.000
_cell.length_b   1.000
_cell.length_c   1.000
_cell.angle_alpha   90.00
_cell.angle_beta   90.00
_cell.angle_gamma   90.00
#
_symmetry.space_group_name_H-M   'P 1'
#
loop_
_entity.id
_entity.type
_entity.pdbx_description
1 polymer ?
#
loop_
_entity_poly.entity_id
_entity_poly.type
_entity_poly.pdbx_seq_one_letter_code
_entity_poly.pdbx_strand_id
1 'polypeptide(L)'
;MQCHEQIARSRAHKTFRSSARGTQDPRFAPLEMERNVQSLSNDRLHFESWKYVQDTGPTAVLKSGNLTLVVTSYAVILVDRALFFQKGPDPKDFHSKIVKSPHCETQFSTTGSRRTST
;
A
#
# COMPACT_ATOMS: atom_id res chain seq x y z
N MET A 1 2.12 -14.53 -7.91
CA MET A 1 0.74 -14.93 -7.54
C MET A 1 0.57 -15.32 -6.07
N GLN A 2 1.64 -15.49 -5.27
CA GLN A 2 1.52 -16.01 -3.89
C GLN A 2 0.93 -15.06 -2.83
N CYS A 3 1.15 -13.73 -2.90
CA CYS A 3 0.66 -12.82 -1.85
C CYS A 3 -0.88 -12.75 -1.77
N HIS A 4 -1.59 -12.77 -2.90
CA HIS A 4 -3.05 -12.66 -2.94
C HIS A 4 -3.74 -13.83 -2.23
N GLU A 5 -3.33 -15.07 -2.55
CA GLU A 5 -3.85 -16.26 -1.90
C GLU A 5 -3.42 -16.35 -0.43
N GLN A 6 -2.22 -15.89 -0.10
CA GLN A 6 -1.75 -15.85 1.29
C GLN A 6 -2.55 -14.85 2.13
N ILE A 7 -2.92 -13.69 1.56
CA ILE A 7 -3.81 -12.71 2.22
C ILE A 7 -5.17 -13.35 2.49
N ALA A 8 -5.78 -13.97 1.47
CA ALA A 8 -7.10 -14.62 1.60
C ALA A 8 -7.11 -15.78 2.62
N ARG A 9 -5.97 -16.44 2.86
CA ARG A 9 -5.82 -17.54 3.84
C ARG A 9 -5.29 -17.09 5.20
N SER A 10 -4.86 -15.83 5.33
CA SER A 10 -4.27 -15.31 6.56
C SER A 10 -5.35 -14.83 7.52
N ARG A 11 -5.02 -14.82 8.82
CA ARG A 11 -5.83 -14.20 9.87
C ARG A 11 -5.07 -12.98 10.38
N ALA A 12 -5.81 -11.98 10.86
CA ALA A 12 -5.19 -10.85 11.56
C ALA A 12 -4.26 -11.35 12.68
N HIS A 13 -3.15 -10.65 12.88
CA HIS A 13 -2.06 -10.92 13.82
C HIS A 13 -1.17 -12.13 13.51
N LYS A 14 -1.38 -12.83 12.38
CA LYS A 14 -0.49 -13.90 11.94
C LYS A 14 0.82 -13.31 11.39
N THR A 15 1.95 -13.88 11.81
CA THR A 15 3.26 -13.61 11.21
C THR A 15 3.62 -14.70 10.22
N PHE A 16 4.15 -14.33 9.06
CA PHE A 16 4.66 -15.27 8.07
C PHE A 16 5.81 -14.66 7.27
N ARG A 17 6.69 -15.52 6.77
CA ARG A 17 7.77 -15.14 5.87
C ARG A 17 7.30 -15.31 4.43
N SER A 18 7.47 -14.27 3.62
CA SER A 18 7.10 -14.32 2.20
C SER A 18 7.93 -13.36 1.37
N SER A 19 8.08 -13.71 0.09
CA SER A 19 8.68 -12.84 -0.91
C SER A 19 7.68 -11.76 -1.31
N ALA A 20 8.00 -10.47 -1.15
CA ALA A 20 7.38 -9.43 -1.96
C ALA A 20 8.05 -9.39 -3.32
N ARG A 21 7.36 -9.87 -4.34
CA ARG A 21 7.86 -9.86 -5.71
C ARG A 21 6.99 -8.97 -6.59
N GLY A 22 7.62 -8.17 -7.43
CA GLY A 22 6.99 -7.65 -8.65
C GLY A 22 6.71 -8.80 -9.62
N THR A 23 5.71 -9.64 -9.34
CA THR A 23 5.41 -10.82 -10.18
C THR A 23 5.19 -10.43 -11.65
N GLN A 24 4.71 -9.19 -11.88
CA GLN A 24 4.39 -8.64 -13.18
C GLN A 24 5.55 -7.86 -13.84
N ASP A 25 6.67 -7.66 -13.14
CA ASP A 25 7.83 -6.93 -13.69
C ASP A 25 9.14 -7.68 -13.34
N PRO A 26 9.75 -8.35 -14.33
CA PRO A 26 10.91 -9.22 -14.10
C PRO A 26 12.17 -8.45 -13.70
N ARG A 27 12.17 -7.11 -13.82
CA ARG A 27 13.32 -6.27 -13.48
C ARG A 27 13.54 -6.18 -11.97
N PHE A 28 12.54 -6.49 -11.15
CA PHE A 28 12.62 -6.34 -9.70
C PHE A 28 12.84 -7.69 -9.01
N ALA A 29 13.98 -7.81 -8.34
CA ALA A 29 14.27 -8.95 -7.49
C ALA A 29 13.26 -9.02 -6.32
N PRO A 30 12.88 -10.23 -5.88
CA PRO A 30 12.00 -10.41 -4.74
C PRO A 30 12.68 -9.96 -3.47
N LEU A 31 11.90 -9.30 -2.62
CA LEU A 31 12.33 -8.95 -1.29
C LEU A 31 11.73 -9.93 -0.29
N GLU A 32 12.56 -10.86 0.19
CA GLU A 32 12.21 -11.76 1.29
C GLU A 32 12.08 -10.95 2.58
N MET A 33 10.90 -10.99 3.20
CA MET A 33 10.71 -10.33 4.48
C MET A 33 9.70 -11.05 5.36
N GLU A 34 9.86 -10.87 6.66
CA GLU A 34 8.92 -11.33 7.66
C GLU A 34 7.83 -10.29 7.88
N ARG A 35 6.58 -10.72 7.81
CA ARG A 35 5.43 -9.81 7.80
C ARG A 35 4.41 -10.26 8.81
N ASN A 36 3.88 -9.31 9.55
CA ASN A 36 2.73 -9.49 10.42
C ASN A 36 1.49 -8.86 9.79
N VAL A 37 0.39 -9.60 9.71
CA VAL A 37 -0.90 -9.09 9.23
C VAL A 37 -1.53 -8.23 10.33
N GLN A 38 -1.62 -6.92 10.11
CA GLN A 38 -2.26 -6.01 11.06
C GLN A 38 -3.78 -6.03 10.89
N SER A 39 -4.24 -5.92 9.65
CA SER A 39 -5.67 -5.90 9.34
C SER A 39 -5.94 -6.50 7.97
N LEU A 40 -7.17 -7.01 7.81
CA LEU A 40 -7.73 -7.51 6.57
C LEU A 40 -9.06 -6.79 6.34
N SER A 41 -9.29 -6.31 5.13
CA SER A 41 -10.51 -5.61 4.74
C SER A 41 -10.90 -5.95 3.31
N ASN A 42 -12.16 -5.76 2.97
CA ASN A 42 -12.66 -5.88 1.59
C ASN A 42 -13.49 -4.65 1.19
N ASP A 43 -13.25 -3.53 1.87
CA ASP A 43 -14.03 -2.30 1.67
C ASP A 43 -13.60 -1.58 0.40
N ARG A 44 -14.58 -0.96 -0.25
CA ARG A 44 -14.36 -0.08 -1.40
C ARG A 44 -13.58 1.15 -0.96
N LEU A 45 -12.70 1.61 -1.84
CA LEU A 45 -11.95 2.84 -1.66
C LEU A 45 -12.78 4.02 -2.14
N HIS A 46 -13.03 4.97 -1.24
CA HIS A 46 -13.65 6.24 -1.59
C HIS A 46 -12.55 7.29 -1.73
N PHE A 47 -12.38 7.86 -2.91
CA PHE A 47 -11.37 8.92 -3.10
C PHE A 47 -11.80 10.21 -2.38
N GLU A 48 -10.84 10.89 -1.74
CA GLU A 48 -11.03 12.21 -1.10
C GLU A 48 -11.10 13.32 -2.17
N SER A 49 -10.22 13.25 -3.17
CA SER A 49 -10.15 14.28 -4.21
C SER A 49 -11.21 14.10 -5.29
N TRP A 50 -11.54 12.86 -5.64
CA TRP A 50 -12.45 12.54 -6.72
C TRP A 50 -13.71 11.90 -6.14
N LYS A 51 -14.91 12.25 -6.64
CA LYS A 51 -16.18 11.59 -6.24
C LYS A 51 -16.31 10.18 -6.85
N TYR A 52 -15.21 9.45 -6.90
CA TYR A 52 -15.10 8.13 -7.49
C TYR A 52 -14.95 7.08 -6.37
N VAL A 53 -15.51 5.91 -6.60
CA VAL A 53 -15.40 4.77 -5.68
C VAL A 53 -14.81 3.61 -6.46
N GLN A 54 -13.71 3.06 -5.95
CA GLN A 54 -13.01 1.95 -6.59
C GLN A 54 -13.05 0.71 -5.72
N ASP A 55 -13.30 -0.44 -6.36
CA ASP A 55 -13.11 -1.73 -5.71
C ASP A 55 -11.61 -2.07 -5.66
N THR A 56 -11.13 -2.40 -4.47
CA THR A 56 -9.73 -2.77 -4.22
C THR A 56 -9.54 -4.28 -4.10
N GLY A 57 -10.65 -5.02 -4.02
CA GLY A 57 -10.67 -6.43 -3.64
C GLY A 57 -10.11 -6.65 -2.23
N PRO A 58 -9.78 -7.91 -1.88
CA PRO A 58 -9.18 -8.21 -0.59
C PRO A 58 -7.93 -7.36 -0.34
N THR A 59 -7.91 -6.65 0.77
CA THR A 59 -6.85 -5.72 1.12
C THR A 59 -6.27 -6.09 2.49
N ALA A 60 -4.94 -6.10 2.57
CA ALA A 60 -4.22 -6.37 3.81
C ALA A 60 -3.27 -5.25 4.17
N VAL A 61 -3.20 -4.91 5.45
CA VAL A 61 -2.13 -4.08 6.01
C VAL A 61 -1.11 -5.02 6.65
N LEU A 62 0.13 -4.98 6.15
CA LEU A 62 1.23 -5.81 6.58
C LEU A 62 2.31 -4.95 7.23
N LYS A 63 2.85 -5.38 8.36
CA LYS A 63 3.98 -4.72 9.03
C LYS A 63 5.23 -5.60 8.98
N SER A 64 6.35 -5.02 8.60
CA SER A 64 7.67 -5.65 8.56
C SER A 64 8.69 -4.68 9.16
N GLY A 65 8.98 -4.82 10.45
CA GLY A 65 9.80 -3.83 11.18
C GLY A 65 9.18 -2.44 11.11
N ASN A 66 9.92 -1.49 10.54
CA ASN A 66 9.49 -0.09 10.37
C ASN A 66 8.74 0.16 9.05
N LEU A 67 8.55 -0.88 8.23
CA LEU A 67 7.80 -0.78 6.98
C LEU A 67 6.37 -1.25 7.17
N THR A 68 5.42 -0.43 6.72
CA THR A 68 4.00 -0.78 6.61
C THR A 68 3.61 -0.84 5.14
N LEU A 69 3.04 -1.97 4.71
CA LEU A 69 2.59 -2.19 3.35
C LEU A 69 1.07 -2.32 3.33
N VAL A 70 0.40 -1.52 2.50
CA VAL A 70 -1.01 -1.74 2.15
C VAL A 70 -1.04 -2.48 0.81
N VAL A 71 -1.57 -3.70 0.83
CA VAL A 71 -1.59 -4.59 -0.35
C VAL A 71 -3.03 -4.78 -0.78
N THR A 72 -3.33 -4.41 -2.01
CA THR A 72 -4.64 -4.60 -2.65
C THR A 72 -4.57 -5.74 -3.67
N SER A 73 -5.71 -6.38 -3.89
CA SER A 73 -5.83 -7.49 -4.84
C SER A 73 -5.95 -6.99 -6.27
N TYR A 74 -6.72 -5.92 -6.45
CA TYR A 74 -6.91 -5.27 -7.73
C TYR A 74 -5.97 -4.07 -7.87
N ALA A 75 -5.68 -3.71 -9.12
CA ALA A 75 -4.94 -2.51 -9.42
C ALA A 75 -5.76 -1.28 -9.01
N VAL A 76 -5.19 -0.44 -8.15
CA VAL A 76 -5.83 0.77 -7.64
C VAL A 76 -5.13 2.00 -8.19
N ILE A 77 -5.92 3.01 -8.52
CA ILE A 77 -5.42 4.33 -8.91
C ILE A 77 -4.94 5.03 -7.63
N LEU A 78 -3.62 5.13 -7.42
CA LEU A 78 -3.08 5.78 -6.22
C LEU A 78 -2.92 7.28 -6.47
N VAL A 79 -4.00 8.03 -6.31
CA VAL A 79 -4.03 9.49 -6.56
C VAL A 79 -4.04 10.31 -5.27
N ASP A 80 -4.64 9.78 -4.21
CA ASP A 80 -4.75 10.45 -2.91
C ASP A 80 -4.26 9.57 -1.75
N ARG A 81 -4.36 10.12 -0.53
CA ARG A 81 -4.04 9.40 0.71
C ARG A 81 -5.10 8.41 1.16
N ALA A 82 -6.29 8.38 0.54
CA ALA A 82 -7.45 7.66 1.05
C ALA A 82 -7.17 6.15 1.14
N LEU A 83 -6.34 5.62 0.23
CA LEU A 83 -5.93 4.20 0.25
C LEU A 83 -5.25 3.82 1.57
N PHE A 84 -4.43 4.70 2.13
CA PHE A 84 -3.75 4.45 3.39
C PHE A 84 -4.67 4.77 4.56
N PHE A 85 -5.27 5.96 4.55
CA PHE A 85 -6.04 6.50 5.67
C PHE A 85 -7.26 5.62 6.01
N GLN A 86 -8.01 5.16 5.01
CA GLN A 86 -9.19 4.31 5.23
C GLN A 86 -8.83 2.90 5.70
N LYS A 87 -7.58 2.46 5.50
CA LYS A 87 -7.12 1.13 5.90
C LYS A 87 -6.42 1.14 7.28
N GLY A 88 -6.32 2.31 7.92
CA GLY A 88 -5.78 2.49 9.25
C GLY A 88 -4.54 3.40 9.32
N PRO A 89 -3.47 3.16 8.54
CA PRO A 89 -2.25 3.97 8.66
C PRO A 89 -2.48 5.38 8.10
N ASP A 90 -2.33 6.42 8.93
CA ASP A 90 -2.26 7.79 8.41
C ASP A 90 -0.87 7.99 7.76
N PRO A 91 -0.81 8.32 6.46
CA PRO A 91 0.45 8.61 5.80
C PRO A 91 1.29 9.71 6.49
N LYS A 92 0.70 10.59 7.31
CA LYS A 92 1.42 11.61 8.08
C LYS A 92 2.34 11.04 9.17
N ASP A 93 2.04 9.85 9.67
CA ASP A 93 2.82 9.20 10.74
C ASP A 93 4.11 8.54 10.21
N PHE A 94 4.33 8.57 8.88
CA PHE A 94 5.46 7.95 8.23
C PHE A 94 6.45 8.99 7.68
N HIS A 95 7.74 8.75 7.92
CA HIS A 95 8.82 9.57 7.37
C HIS A 95 8.85 9.61 5.84
N SER A 96 8.36 8.56 5.18
CA SER A 96 8.39 8.44 3.73
C SER A 96 7.21 7.61 3.23
N LYS A 97 6.70 7.99 2.06
CA LYS A 97 5.55 7.37 1.40
C LYS A 97 5.93 7.06 -0.04
N ILE A 98 5.54 5.89 -0.52
CA ILE A 98 5.78 5.48 -1.91
C ILE A 98 4.47 5.57 -2.66
N VAL A 99 4.46 6.37 -3.73
CA VAL A 99 3.32 6.49 -4.64
C VAL A 99 3.74 6.07 -6.04
N LYS A 100 2.98 5.17 -6.66
CA LYS A 100 3.27 4.64 -8.00
C LYS A 100 2.81 5.58 -9.13
N SER A 101 1.81 6.42 -8.88
CA SER A 101 1.24 7.28 -9.91
C SER A 101 2.03 8.59 -10.04
N PRO A 102 2.54 8.94 -11.24
CA PRO A 102 3.16 10.25 -11.47
C PRO A 102 2.17 11.41 -11.33
N HIS A 103 0.87 11.11 -11.43
CA HIS A 103 -0.24 12.05 -11.28
C HIS A 103 -0.88 12.02 -9.89
N CYS A 104 -0.15 11.58 -8.86
CA CYS A 104 -0.63 11.73 -7.49
C CYS A 104 -0.72 13.21 -7.14
N GLU A 105 -1.85 13.60 -6.56
CA GLU A 105 -2.14 14.97 -6.14
C GLU A 105 -0.99 15.50 -5.26
N THR A 106 -0.39 16.62 -5.67
CA THR A 106 0.81 17.21 -5.05
C THR A 106 0.63 17.43 -3.55
N GLN A 107 -0.59 17.74 -3.11
CA GLN A 107 -0.96 17.94 -1.71
C GLN A 107 -0.77 16.69 -0.83
N PHE A 108 -0.75 15.48 -1.40
CA PHE A 108 -0.57 14.23 -0.64
C PHE A 108 0.82 13.59 -0.82
N SER A 109 1.50 13.91 -1.93
CA SER A 109 2.82 13.37 -2.28
C SER A 109 4.01 14.24 -1.84
N THR A 110 3.79 15.50 -1.45
CA THR A 110 4.90 16.40 -1.10
C THR A 110 5.42 16.14 0.31
N THR A 111 6.38 15.22 0.41
CA THR A 111 7.39 15.22 1.48
C THR A 111 8.69 14.73 0.84
N GLY A 112 9.55 15.68 0.43
CA GLY A 112 10.85 15.38 -0.21
C GLY A 112 11.32 16.35 -1.30
N SER A 113 10.47 17.22 -1.84
CA SER A 113 10.88 18.27 -2.79
C SER A 113 11.30 19.54 -2.06
N ARG A 114 12.49 19.55 -1.44
CA ARG A 114 13.16 20.83 -1.18
C ARG A 114 13.66 21.33 -2.53
N ARG A 115 12.94 22.26 -3.15
CA ARG A 115 13.49 23.04 -4.28
C ARG A 115 14.74 23.72 -3.73
N THR A 116 15.92 23.24 -4.10
CA THR A 116 17.13 24.04 -4.04
C THR A 116 17.02 25.04 -5.20
N SER A 117 16.36 26.17 -4.95
CA SER A 117 16.54 27.35 -5.77
C SER A 117 17.98 27.83 -5.56
N THR A 118 18.79 27.72 -6.59
CA THR A 118 19.96 28.59 -6.77
C THR A 118 19.50 29.78 -7.59
#